data_AF-A0A945MGW0-F1
#
_entry.id   AF-A0A945MGW0-F1
#
_cell.length_a   1.000
_cell.length_b   1.000
_cell.length_c   1.000
_cell.angle_alpha   90.00
_cell.angle_beta   90.00
_cell.angle_gamma   90.00
#
_symmetry.space_group_name_H-M   'P 1'
#
loop_
_entity.id
_entity.type
_entity.pdbx_description
1 polymer ?
#
loop_
_entity_poly.entity_id
_entity_poly.type
_entity_poly.pdbx_seq_one_letter_code
_entity_poly.pdbx_strand_id
1 'polypeptide(L)' 'DDKKTAWFDEILYSKGYGNFRGTGVLKIEGSQWKIAQYNLLLPIPNQFMKKYATEIKAFYKQK' A
#
# COMPACT_ATOMS: atom_id res chain seq x y z
N ASP A 1 -18.28 17.75 -1.59
CA ASP A 1 -17.28 17.15 -0.71
C ASP A 1 -17.78 17.23 0.72
N ASP A 2 -17.84 16.11 1.45
CA ASP A 2 -18.45 16.02 2.78
C ASP A 2 -17.49 16.42 3.92
N LYS A 3 -16.21 16.65 3.59
CA LYS A 3 -15.11 16.96 4.52
C LYS A 3 -14.94 15.96 5.66
N LYS A 4 -15.51 14.76 5.53
CA LYS A 4 -15.43 13.69 6.55
C LYS A 4 -14.46 12.59 6.18
N THR A 5 -13.88 12.65 4.99
CA THR A 5 -12.95 11.66 4.47
C THR A 5 -11.65 12.35 4.05
N ALA A 6 -10.50 11.72 4.36
CA ALA A 6 -9.19 12.17 3.92
C ALA A 6 -8.36 10.97 3.44
N TRP A 7 -7.42 11.21 2.54
CA TRP A 7 -6.47 10.20 2.08
C TRP A 7 -5.09 10.50 2.65
N PHE A 8 -4.33 9.44 2.91
CA PHE A 8 -2.92 9.57 3.29
C PHE A 8 -2.03 8.67 2.42
N ASP A 9 -0.78 9.10 2.27
CA ASP A 9 0.29 8.40 1.58
C ASP A 9 1.56 8.56 2.42
N GLU A 10 2.12 7.43 2.86
CA GLU A 10 3.29 7.38 3.74
C GLU A 10 4.35 6.43 3.19
N ILE A 11 5.61 6.70 3.56
CA ILE A 11 6.74 5.81 3.31
C ILE A 11 7.22 5.28 4.66
N LEU A 12 7.19 3.96 4.82
CA LEU A 12 7.63 3.26 6.02
C LEU A 12 8.89 2.46 5.72
N TYR A 13 9.91 2.59 6.57
CA TYR A 13 11.13 1.80 6.42
C TYR A 13 11.16 0.62 7.39
N SER A 14 11.42 -0.58 6.87
CA SER A 14 11.68 -1.78 7.64
C SER A 14 13.12 -2.24 7.42
N LYS A 15 13.83 -2.61 8.49
CA LYS A 15 15.20 -3.14 8.39
C LYS A 15 15.30 -4.41 7.54
N GLY A 16 14.26 -5.24 7.53
CA GLY A 16 14.27 -6.52 6.82
C GLY A 16 13.85 -6.43 5.35
N TYR A 17 12.94 -5.51 5.02
CA TYR A 17 12.29 -5.47 3.70
C TYR A 17 12.48 -4.14 2.96
N GLY A 18 13.13 -3.16 3.59
CA GLY A 18 13.33 -1.84 3.01
C GLY A 18 12.09 -0.96 3.09
N ASN A 19 11.87 -0.15 2.07
CA ASN A 19 10.78 0.83 2.03
C ASN A 19 9.45 0.15 1.66
N PHE A 20 8.40 0.48 2.39
CA PHE A 20 7.00 0.22 2.05
C PHE A 20 6.30 1.54 1.76
N ARG A 21 5.26 1.46 0.94
CA ARG A 21 4.32 2.54 0.73
C ARG A 21 3.00 2.18 1.39
N GLY A 22 2.64 2.93 2.43
CA GLY A 22 1.34 2.86 3.08
C GLY A 22 0.41 3.88 2.45
N THR A 23 -0.74 3.46 1.96
CA THR A 23 -1.80 4.38 1.53
C THR A 23 -3.10 4.02 2.22
N GLY A 24 -3.96 5.00 2.44
CA GLY A 24 -5.21 4.69 3.11
C GLY A 24 -6.20 5.83 3.12
N VAL A 25 -7.32 5.53 3.76
CA VAL A 25 -8.45 6.44 3.92
C VAL A 25 -8.69 6.63 5.41
N LEU A 26 -8.81 7.89 5.81
CA LEU A 26 -9.26 8.31 7.12
C LEU A 26 -10.71 8.77 7.03
N LYS A 27 -11.50 8.46 8.05
CA LYS A 27 -12.84 8.99 8.25
C LYS A 27 -12.93 9.66 9.61
N ILE A 28 -13.57 10.81 9.69
CA ILE A 28 -13.83 11.48 10.97
C ILE A 28 -15.08 10.88 11.63
N GLU A 29 -14.92 10.40 12.85
CA GLU A 29 -16.00 9.93 13.70
C GLU A 29 -16.00 10.74 15.00
N GLY A 30 -17.02 11.57 15.19
CA GLY A 30 -17.03 12.58 16.25
C GLY A 30 -15.93 13.61 16.03
N SER A 31 -14.94 13.63 16.92
CA SER A 31 -13.77 14.52 16.88
C SER A 31 -12.46 13.81 16.53
N GLN A 32 -12.51 12.54 16.14
CA GLN A 32 -11.32 11.72 15.89
C GLN A 32 -11.26 11.21 14.45
N TRP A 33 -10.06 11.24 13.86
CA TRP A 33 -9.78 10.57 12.60
C TRP A 33 -9.47 9.10 12.85
N LYS A 34 -10.17 8.21 12.14
CA LYS A 34 -9.94 6.77 12.18
C LYS A 34 -9.56 6.25 10.81
N ILE A 35 -8.71 5.24 10.78
CA ILE A 35 -8.34 4.55 9.54
C ILE A 35 -9.52 3.67 9.12
N ALA A 36 -10.13 4.00 7.99
CA ALA A 36 -11.20 3.21 7.37
C ALA A 36 -10.64 2.12 6.44
N GLN A 37 -9.49 2.39 5.81
CA GLN A 37 -8.77 1.43 4.97
C GLN A 37 -7.27 1.70 5.02
N TYR A 38 -6.46 0.64 5.05
CA TYR A 38 -5.02 0.72 4.96
C TYR A 38 -4.46 -0.33 3.99
N ASN A 39 -3.73 0.15 2.99
CA ASN A 39 -3.02 -0.64 2.01
C ASN A 39 -1.51 -0.45 2.20
N LEU A 40 -0.83 -1.51 2.61
CA LEU A 40 0.62 -1.52 2.72
C LEU A 40 1.22 -2.34 1.58
N LEU A 41 2.06 -1.72 0.77
CA LEU A 41 2.62 -2.33 -0.44
C LEU A 41 4.14 -2.21 -0.44
N LEU A 42 4.81 -3.27 -0.88
CA LEU A 42 6.24 -3.24 -1.17
C LEU A 42 6.43 -2.71 -2.61
N PRO A 43 6.97 -1.49 -2.80
CA PRO A 43 7.21 -0.94 -4.12
C PRO A 43 8.32 -1.73 -4.82
N ILE A 44 8.05 -2.16 -6.05
CA ILE A 44 9.03 -2.83 -6.91
C ILE A 44 9.69 -1.78 -7.80
N PRO A 45 11.03 -1.59 -7.73
CA PRO A 45 11.73 -0.71 -8.66
C PRO A 45 11.52 -1.13 -10.12
N ASN A 46 11.37 -0.16 -11.03
CA ASN A 46 11.06 -0.41 -12.43
C ASN A 46 12.00 -1.42 -13.12
N GLN A 47 13.30 -1.41 -12.76
CA GLN A 47 14.29 -2.36 -13.29
C GLN A 47 13.97 -3.83 -12.99
N PHE A 48 13.22 -4.11 -11.91
CA PHE A 48 12.86 -5.47 -11.50
C PHE A 48 11.44 -5.87 -11.92
N MET A 49 10.63 -4.94 -12.44
CA MET A 49 9.22 -5.19 -12.77
C MET A 49 9.03 -6.40 -13.68
N LYS A 50 9.84 -6.52 -14.74
CA LYS A 50 9.70 -7.63 -15.70
C LYS A 50 9.98 -8.98 -15.07
N LYS A 51 11.03 -9.08 -14.25
CA LYS A 51 11.42 -10.33 -13.56
C LYS A 51 10.28 -10.80 -12.65
N TYR A 52 9.86 -9.95 -11.72
CA TYR A 52 8.84 -10.31 -10.75
C TYR A 52 7.47 -10.51 -11.40
N ALA A 53 7.11 -9.74 -12.43
CA ALA A 53 5.86 -9.97 -13.16
C ALA A 53 5.80 -11.37 -13.79
N THR A 54 6.92 -11.86 -14.36
CA THR A 54 7.00 -13.23 -14.88
C THR A 54 6.86 -14.28 -13.78
N GLU A 55 7.58 -14.12 -12.67
CA GLU A 55 7.52 -15.03 -11.52
C GLU A 55 6.11 -15.09 -10.91
N ILE A 56 5.47 -13.94 -10.69
CA ILE A 56 4.11 -13.81 -10.17
C ILE A 56 3.10 -14.49 -11.11
N LYS A 57 3.22 -14.26 -12.42
CA LYS A 57 2.35 -14.91 -13.42
C LYS A 57 2.52 -16.42 -13.42
N ALA A 58 3.74 -16.93 -13.23
CA ALA A 58 3.98 -18.36 -13.12
C ALA A 58 3.38 -18.95 -11.83
N PHE A 59 3.49 -18.25 -10.71
CA PHE A 59 2.90 -18.67 -9.43
C PHE A 59 1.37 -18.83 -9.52
N TYR A 60 0.66 -17.85 -10.08
CA TYR A 60 -0.81 -17.92 -10.20
C TYR A 60 -1.31 -18.95 -11.20
N LYS A 61 -0.49 -19.38 -12.16
CA LYS A 61 -0.86 -20.47 -13.09
C LYS A 61 -0.76 -21.86 -12.47
N GLN A 62 -0.04 -21.99 -11.35
CA GLN A 62 0.15 -23.25 -10.64
C GLN A 62 -0.92 -23.47 -9.55
N LYS A 63 -1.75 -22.45 -9.29
CA LYS A 63 -2.95 -22.53 -8.45
C LYS A 63 -4.18 -22.75 -9.32
#